data_AF-A0A3D3QMM2-F1
#
_entry.id   AF-A0A3D3QMM2-F1
#
_cell.length_a   1.000
_cell.length_b   1.000
_cell.length_c   1.000
_cell.angle_alpha   90.00
_cell.angle_beta   90.00
_cell.angle_gamma   90.00
#
_symmetry.space_group_name_H-M   'P 1'
#
loop_
_entity.id
_entity.type
_entity.pdbx_description
1 polymer ?
#
loop_
_entity_poly.entity_id
_entity_poly.type
_entity_poly.pdbx_seq_one_letter_code
_entity_poly.pdbx_strand_id
1 'polypeptide(L)'
;MLQMDLPFALGSILVMASLYEGIRRSREGQADLAQIFQGVMTQLTRHMHIRLQKMPLNDWRPSVISISSRTFDRSAPLLFLEWLCDRYGFGTYFHYIEGRLDQENYEASQEVRDRLIEVVHQRKGAIYMDAVISPSMTSALGQGLQMPGISGMSNNSLLLEFGRHDGPEVIEEVVGGILMASVPGMDRLVLRHGDNFFGARKSIHVWLTWHDPQNANLMILLSYILLGHKDWEGAEVSIFAAYPQAEVRERREEINEMISEGRLLISEKNVRVIPTDGTIDFERLVEARSSEADLVMIGFEDSRLRLKGGEVFLDYPELRDVLFVSAEEPIFID
;
A
#
# COMPACT_ATOMS: atom_id res chain seq x y z
N MET A 1 39.74 -19.43 -20.73
CA MET A 1 40.80 -18.69 -21.46
C MET A 1 42.17 -18.70 -20.78
N LEU A 2 42.29 -18.73 -19.45
CA LEU A 2 43.62 -18.75 -18.78
C LEU A 2 44.34 -20.12 -18.74
N GLN A 3 43.73 -21.19 -19.29
CA GLN A 3 44.32 -22.53 -19.35
C GLN A 3 44.70 -22.99 -20.79
N MET A 4 44.48 -22.15 -21.81
CA MET A 4 44.95 -22.39 -23.18
C MET A 4 45.72 -21.15 -23.63
N ASP A 5 47.05 -21.29 -23.69
CA ASP A 5 48.05 -20.29 -24.09
C ASP A 5 47.79 -18.83 -23.65
N LEU A 6 48.44 -18.47 -22.53
CA LEU A 6 48.52 -17.12 -21.99
C LEU A 6 48.85 -16.02 -23.03
N PRO A 7 49.74 -16.23 -24.02
CA PRO A 7 50.06 -15.21 -25.02
C PRO A 7 48.88 -14.87 -25.93
N PHE A 8 48.11 -15.88 -26.36
CA PHE A 8 46.94 -15.67 -27.22
C PHE A 8 45.78 -15.06 -26.44
N ALA A 9 45.62 -15.42 -25.16
CA ALA A 9 44.63 -14.79 -24.28
C ALA A 9 44.92 -13.29 -24.07
N LEU A 10 46.17 -12.94 -23.78
CA LEU A 10 46.61 -11.54 -23.66
C LEU A 10 46.45 -10.78 -24.98
N GLY A 11 46.85 -11.39 -26.10
CA GLY A 11 46.68 -10.82 -27.43
C GLY A 11 45.21 -10.56 -27.77
N SER A 12 44.32 -11.49 -27.42
CA SER A 12 42.88 -11.36 -27.64
C SER A 12 42.26 -10.24 -26.81
N ILE A 13 42.63 -10.12 -25.52
CA ILE A 13 42.18 -9.02 -24.65
C ILE A 13 42.68 -7.69 -25.20
N LEU A 14 43.93 -7.62 -25.65
CA LEU A 14 44.51 -6.40 -26.23
C LEU A 14 43.78 -6.00 -27.51
N VAL A 15 43.45 -6.95 -28.39
CA VAL A 15 42.68 -6.72 -29.61
C VAL A 15 41.26 -6.26 -29.29
N MET A 16 40.58 -6.90 -28.33
CA MET A 16 39.24 -6.47 -27.88
C MET A 16 39.26 -5.06 -27.30
N ALA A 17 40.24 -4.73 -26.44
CA ALA A 17 40.40 -3.40 -25.87
C ALA A 17 40.71 -2.33 -26.94
N SER A 18 41.54 -2.69 -27.93
CA SER A 18 41.89 -1.81 -29.05
C SER A 18 40.70 -1.56 -29.99
N LEU A 19 39.91 -2.60 -30.28
CA LEU A 19 38.67 -2.48 -31.05
C LEU A 19 37.62 -1.65 -30.30
N TYR A 20 37.46 -1.87 -29.00
CA TYR A 20 36.57 -1.09 -28.15
C TYR A 20 36.94 0.39 -28.17
N GLU A 21 38.22 0.73 -27.96
CA GLU A 21 38.69 2.11 -27.97
C GLU A 21 38.61 2.74 -29.38
N GLY A 22 38.87 1.96 -30.43
CA GLY A 22 38.70 2.38 -31.82
C GLY A 22 37.25 2.69 -32.19
N ILE A 23 36.31 1.83 -31.77
CA ILE A 23 34.87 2.04 -31.97
C ILE A 23 34.39 3.25 -31.15
N ARG A 24 34.84 3.39 -29.91
CA ARG A 24 34.51 4.49 -29.02
C ARG A 24 34.96 5.84 -29.58
N ARG A 25 36.21 5.94 -30.07
CA ARG A 25 36.74 7.18 -30.69
C ARG A 25 36.12 7.49 -32.05
N SER A 26 35.79 6.46 -32.83
CA SER A 26 35.13 6.63 -34.13
C SER A 26 33.64 7.02 -34.02
N ARG A 27 33.03 6.85 -32.85
CA ARG A 27 31.62 7.13 -32.57
C ARG A 27 31.42 8.29 -31.59
N GLU A 28 32.26 9.32 -31.65
CA GLU A 28 31.96 10.60 -31.00
C GLU A 28 30.63 11.15 -31.56
N GLY A 29 29.53 10.86 -30.86
CA GLY A 29 28.16 11.24 -31.23
C GLY A 29 27.15 10.09 -31.40
N GLN A 30 27.53 8.81 -31.31
CA GLN A 30 26.58 7.68 -31.43
C GLN A 30 26.55 6.79 -30.19
N ALA A 31 25.41 6.84 -29.49
CA ALA A 31 24.98 6.02 -28.36
C ALA A 31 26.00 5.89 -27.22
N ASP A 32 25.87 6.77 -26.23
CA ASP A 32 26.51 6.61 -24.92
C ASP A 32 26.20 5.22 -24.36
N LEU A 33 27.16 4.59 -23.66
CA LEU A 33 26.97 3.28 -23.03
C LEU A 33 25.73 3.29 -22.11
N ALA A 34 25.44 4.45 -21.51
CA ALA A 34 24.22 4.70 -20.76
C ALA A 34 22.94 4.47 -21.59
N GLN A 35 22.89 4.91 -22.84
CA GLN A 35 21.73 4.72 -23.73
C GLN A 35 21.56 3.26 -24.12
N ILE A 36 22.66 2.53 -24.37
CA ILE A 36 22.61 1.09 -24.64
C ILE A 36 22.06 0.35 -23.42
N PHE A 37 22.55 0.68 -22.23
CA PHE A 37 22.10 0.06 -20.99
C PHE A 37 20.62 0.38 -20.68
N GLN A 38 20.20 1.63 -20.91
CA GLN A 38 18.78 2.03 -20.84
C GLN A 38 17.92 1.24 -21.82
N GLY A 39 18.41 1.01 -23.04
CA GLY A 39 17.76 0.16 -24.03
C GLY A 39 17.57 -1.28 -23.54
N VAL A 40 18.61 -1.90 -22.98
CA VAL A 40 18.54 -3.24 -22.38
C VAL A 40 17.53 -3.29 -21.24
N MET A 41 17.59 -2.31 -20.31
CA MET A 41 16.67 -2.22 -19.19
C MET A 41 15.21 -2.13 -19.67
N THR A 42 14.95 -1.27 -20.66
CA THR A 42 13.62 -1.08 -21.24
C THR A 42 13.09 -2.36 -21.88
N GLN A 43 13.93 -3.08 -22.63
CA GLN A 43 13.54 -4.33 -23.27
C GLN A 43 13.27 -5.44 -22.24
N LEU A 44 14.08 -5.50 -21.19
CA LEU A 44 13.89 -6.44 -20.09
C LEU A 44 12.58 -6.16 -19.35
N THR A 45 12.34 -4.92 -18.91
CA THR A 45 11.10 -4.52 -18.22
C THR A 45 9.87 -4.85 -19.06
N ARG A 46 9.90 -4.50 -20.36
CA ARG A 46 8.82 -4.84 -21.30
C ARG A 46 8.56 -6.35 -21.35
N HIS A 47 9.62 -7.16 -21.47
CA HIS A 47 9.48 -8.61 -21.51
C HIS A 47 8.86 -9.15 -20.22
N MET A 48 9.30 -8.65 -19.06
CA MET A 48 8.79 -9.06 -17.76
C MET A 48 7.32 -8.67 -17.57
N HIS A 49 6.93 -7.43 -17.88
CA HIS A 49 5.53 -6.99 -17.77
C HIS A 49 4.58 -7.82 -18.64
N ILE A 50 4.92 -8.04 -19.91
CA ILE A 50 4.10 -8.86 -20.83
C ILE A 50 3.96 -10.29 -20.32
N ARG A 51 5.00 -10.82 -19.66
CA ARG A 51 4.98 -12.17 -19.09
C ARG A 51 4.10 -12.23 -17.84
N LEU A 52 4.23 -11.26 -16.93
CA LEU A 52 3.44 -11.17 -15.70
C LEU A 52 1.94 -11.02 -16.01
N GLN A 53 1.57 -10.26 -17.03
CA GLN A 53 0.17 -10.14 -17.51
C GLN A 53 -0.47 -11.47 -17.93
N LYS A 54 0.33 -12.49 -18.24
CA LYS A 54 -0.14 -13.81 -18.67
C LYS A 54 -0.12 -14.85 -17.54
N MET A 55 0.42 -14.50 -16.37
CA MET A 55 0.50 -15.42 -15.23
C MET A 55 -0.83 -15.42 -14.45
N PRO A 56 -1.25 -16.56 -13.90
CA PRO A 56 -2.42 -16.61 -13.05
C PRO A 56 -2.18 -15.85 -11.74
N LEU A 57 -3.22 -15.18 -11.24
CA LEU A 57 -3.24 -14.44 -9.98
C LEU A 57 -3.47 -15.44 -8.83
N ASN A 58 -2.46 -16.23 -8.46
CA ASN A 58 -2.62 -17.25 -7.42
C ASN A 58 -2.18 -16.76 -6.03
N ASP A 59 -1.22 -15.83 -5.95
CA ASP A 59 -0.71 -15.33 -4.67
C ASP A 59 -1.14 -13.87 -4.50
N TRP A 60 -1.99 -13.60 -3.50
CA TRP A 60 -2.32 -12.22 -3.15
C TRP A 60 -1.07 -11.50 -2.65
N ARG A 61 -0.82 -10.31 -3.18
CA ARG A 61 0.21 -9.37 -2.69
C ARG A 61 -0.32 -7.95 -2.80
N PRO A 62 0.06 -7.04 -1.90
CA PRO A 62 -0.50 -5.70 -1.90
C PRO A 62 -0.04 -4.93 -3.13
N SER A 63 -0.98 -4.57 -4.00
CA SER A 63 -0.81 -3.73 -5.18
C SER A 63 -1.68 -2.50 -4.97
N VAL A 64 -1.12 -1.52 -4.28
CA VAL A 64 -1.87 -0.41 -3.68
C VAL A 64 -1.74 0.83 -4.56
N ILE A 65 -2.88 1.40 -4.94
CA ILE A 65 -2.95 2.72 -5.58
C ILE A 65 -3.41 3.76 -4.57
N SER A 66 -2.78 4.93 -4.59
CA SER A 66 -3.21 6.10 -3.81
C SER A 66 -3.18 7.34 -4.71
N ILE A 67 -4.21 8.18 -4.59
CA ILE A 67 -4.33 9.44 -5.34
C ILE A 67 -4.66 10.54 -4.35
N SER A 68 -3.85 11.59 -4.29
CA SER A 68 -4.07 12.72 -3.38
C SER A 68 -3.54 14.02 -3.98
N SER A 69 -4.25 15.12 -3.73
CA SER A 69 -3.81 16.49 -4.05
C SER A 69 -2.90 17.09 -2.97
N ARG A 70 -2.71 16.40 -1.83
CA ARG A 70 -2.10 16.93 -0.60
C ARG A 70 -0.74 16.31 -0.27
N THR A 71 -0.06 15.76 -1.28
CA THR A 71 1.22 15.05 -1.15
C THR A 71 2.31 15.84 -0.42
N PHE A 72 2.39 17.14 -0.67
CA PHE A 72 3.45 17.98 -0.11
C PHE A 72 3.09 18.56 1.27
N ASP A 73 1.82 18.45 1.67
CA ASP A 73 1.32 18.90 2.96
C ASP A 73 1.37 17.77 4.01
N ARG A 74 1.38 16.51 3.54
CA ARG A 74 1.20 15.32 4.38
C ARG A 74 2.23 14.24 4.05
N SER A 75 3.01 13.85 5.05
CA SER A 75 3.93 12.72 4.91
C SER A 75 3.33 11.37 5.33
N ALA A 76 2.27 11.37 6.15
CA ALA A 76 1.70 10.15 6.71
C ALA A 76 1.21 9.13 5.66
N PRO A 77 0.38 9.50 4.66
CA PRO A 77 -0.11 8.52 3.68
C PRO A 77 1.00 7.97 2.78
N LEU A 78 1.96 8.81 2.41
CA LEU A 78 3.10 8.37 1.61
C LEU A 78 3.99 7.39 2.39
N LEU A 79 4.32 7.71 3.65
CA LEU A 79 5.06 6.80 4.54
C LEU A 79 4.34 5.47 4.72
N PHE A 80 3.03 5.51 4.93
CA PHE A 80 2.24 4.32 5.10
C PHE A 80 2.26 3.43 3.86
N LEU A 81 2.09 4.03 2.68
CA LEU A 81 2.23 3.32 1.41
C LEU A 81 3.64 2.73 1.22
N GLU A 82 4.70 3.42 1.69
CA GLU A 82 6.08 2.94 1.59
C GLU A 82 6.24 1.66 2.41
N TRP A 83 5.70 1.64 3.62
CA TRP A 83 5.75 0.47 4.50
C TRP A 83 5.00 -0.73 3.93
N LEU A 84 3.83 -0.50 3.33
CA LEU A 84 3.05 -1.56 2.69
C LEU A 84 3.77 -2.19 1.48
N CYS A 85 4.62 -1.42 0.80
CA CYS A 85 5.23 -1.81 -0.47
C CYS A 85 6.73 -2.10 -0.41
N ASP A 86 7.36 -2.10 0.77
CA ASP A 86 8.81 -2.22 0.90
C ASP A 86 9.38 -3.56 0.41
N ARG A 87 8.75 -4.68 0.81
CA ARG A 87 9.28 -6.03 0.52
C ARG A 87 8.51 -6.84 -0.51
N TYR A 88 7.18 -6.84 -0.40
CA TYR A 88 6.32 -7.76 -1.14
C TYR A 88 5.28 -7.06 -2.02
N GLY A 89 5.07 -5.76 -1.80
CA GLY A 89 4.02 -4.98 -2.45
C GLY A 89 4.50 -4.09 -3.58
N PHE A 90 3.54 -3.54 -4.31
CA PHE A 90 3.75 -2.50 -5.31
C PHE A 90 2.89 -1.30 -4.94
N GLY A 91 3.54 -0.13 -4.87
CA GLY A 91 2.86 1.13 -4.58
C GLY A 91 2.82 2.00 -5.82
N THR A 92 1.63 2.47 -6.16
CA THR A 92 1.42 3.50 -7.19
C THR A 92 0.82 4.72 -6.52
N TYR A 93 1.50 5.85 -6.60
CA TYR A 93 1.05 7.09 -6.00
C TYR A 93 0.92 8.18 -7.07
N PHE A 94 -0.26 8.79 -7.18
CA PHE A 94 -0.48 9.92 -8.06
C PHE A 94 -0.76 11.20 -7.26
N HIS A 95 0.00 12.26 -7.54
CA HIS A 95 -0.38 13.60 -7.14
C HIS A 95 -1.46 14.13 -8.08
N TYR A 96 -2.64 14.42 -7.54
CA TYR A 96 -3.76 14.93 -8.31
C TYR A 96 -3.65 16.44 -8.50
N ILE A 97 -3.68 16.87 -9.77
CA ILE A 97 -3.75 18.27 -10.19
C ILE A 97 -5.12 18.52 -10.81
N GLU A 98 -5.90 19.41 -10.19
CA GLU A 98 -7.20 19.81 -10.71
C GLU A 98 -7.05 20.68 -11.96
N GLY A 99 -7.62 20.24 -13.07
CA GLY A 99 -7.53 20.99 -14.32
C GLY A 99 -7.86 20.17 -15.56
N ARG A 100 -7.79 20.84 -16.71
CA ARG A 100 -7.86 20.20 -18.02
C ARG A 100 -6.44 19.94 -18.51
N LEU A 101 -6.28 19.00 -19.44
CA LEU A 101 -5.00 18.80 -20.11
C LEU A 101 -4.76 19.96 -21.11
N ASP A 102 -4.10 20.99 -20.62
CA ASP A 102 -3.58 22.13 -21.38
C ASP A 102 -2.08 22.31 -21.09
N GLN A 103 -1.44 23.25 -21.78
CA GLN A 103 0.01 23.43 -21.68
C GLN A 103 0.45 23.85 -20.26
N GLU A 104 -0.33 24.71 -19.61
CA GLU A 104 -0.03 25.22 -18.26
C GLU A 104 -0.10 24.10 -17.22
N ASN A 105 -1.19 23.33 -17.20
CA ASN A 105 -1.33 22.19 -16.29
C ASN A 105 -0.32 21.09 -16.61
N TYR A 106 0.02 20.88 -17.89
CA TYR A 106 1.05 19.92 -18.27
C TYR A 106 2.43 20.32 -17.74
N GLU A 107 2.84 21.58 -17.89
CA GLU A 107 4.09 22.08 -17.33
C GLU A 107 4.12 21.95 -15.80
N ALA A 108 3.04 22.35 -15.12
CA ALA A 108 2.89 22.17 -13.67
C ALA A 108 3.01 20.70 -13.25
N SER A 109 2.44 19.77 -14.02
CA SER A 109 2.56 18.33 -13.75
C SER A 109 4.00 17.81 -13.88
N GLN A 110 4.79 18.34 -14.81
CA GLN A 110 6.20 17.97 -14.94
C GLN A 110 7.00 18.47 -13.73
N GLU A 111 6.75 19.71 -13.29
CA GLU A 111 7.40 20.29 -12.10
C GLU A 111 7.05 19.49 -10.84
N VAL A 112 5.78 19.16 -10.66
CA VAL A 112 5.32 18.29 -9.57
C VAL A 112 6.02 16.94 -9.64
N ARG A 113 6.04 16.29 -10.80
CA ARG A 113 6.67 14.98 -10.97
C ARG A 113 8.14 15.02 -10.57
N ASP A 114 8.89 16.03 -11.00
CA ASP A 114 10.30 16.17 -10.67
C ASP A 114 10.51 16.34 -9.15
N ARG A 115 9.62 17.08 -8.47
CA ARG A 115 9.61 17.15 -6.99
C ARG A 115 9.28 15.81 -6.34
N LEU A 116 8.33 15.04 -6.89
CA LEU A 116 8.00 13.70 -6.37
C LEU A 116 9.20 12.75 -6.50
N ILE A 117 9.91 12.77 -7.62
CA ILE A 117 11.13 11.98 -7.84
C ILE A 117 12.20 12.32 -6.78
N GLU A 118 12.37 13.61 -6.47
CA GLU A 118 13.28 14.03 -5.41
C GLU A 118 12.86 13.46 -4.04
N VAL A 119 11.57 13.49 -3.71
CA VAL A 119 11.04 12.91 -2.46
C VAL A 119 11.33 11.41 -2.39
N VAL A 120 11.08 10.64 -3.46
CA VAL A 120 11.38 9.20 -3.52
C VAL A 120 12.87 8.94 -3.35
N HIS A 121 13.71 9.73 -4.03
CA HIS A 121 15.17 9.57 -3.98
C HIS A 121 15.71 9.79 -2.57
N GLN A 122 15.23 10.82 -1.87
CA GLN A 122 15.62 11.13 -0.49
C GLN A 122 15.16 10.04 0.49
N ARG A 123 13.97 9.48 0.28
CA ARG A 123 13.37 8.45 1.16
C ARG A 123 13.87 7.03 0.89
N LYS A 124 14.47 6.79 -0.29
CA LYS A 124 14.79 5.44 -0.81
C LYS A 124 13.55 4.54 -0.89
N GLY A 125 12.39 5.13 -1.14
CA GLY A 125 11.11 4.42 -1.23
C GLY A 125 11.02 3.58 -2.51
N ALA A 126 10.31 2.45 -2.42
CA ALA A 126 10.09 1.52 -3.55
C ALA A 126 8.76 1.78 -4.30
N ILE A 127 8.18 2.98 -4.17
CA ILE A 127 6.90 3.35 -4.76
C ILE A 127 7.12 4.08 -6.09
N TYR A 128 6.28 3.79 -7.07
CA TYR A 128 6.16 4.63 -8.26
C TYR A 128 5.31 5.88 -7.97
N MET A 129 5.87 7.06 -8.25
CA MET A 129 5.18 8.32 -8.08
C MET A 129 5.08 9.08 -9.40
N ASP A 130 3.92 9.69 -9.65
CA ASP A 130 3.70 10.55 -10.81
C ASP A 130 2.62 11.61 -10.53
N ALA A 131 2.41 12.54 -11.45
CA ALA A 131 1.33 13.52 -11.40
C ALA A 131 0.21 13.15 -12.38
N VAL A 132 -1.05 13.36 -11.99
CA VAL A 132 -2.23 13.16 -12.85
C VAL A 132 -3.06 14.42 -12.91
N ILE A 133 -3.36 14.87 -14.13
CA ILE A 133 -4.23 16.02 -14.38
C ILE A 133 -5.64 15.50 -14.64
N SER A 134 -6.62 15.99 -13.89
CA SER A 134 -8.02 15.59 -14.11
C SER A 134 -9.00 16.69 -13.69
N PRO A 135 -10.18 16.82 -14.33
CA PRO A 135 -11.15 17.85 -13.98
C PRO A 135 -11.77 17.71 -12.59
N SER A 136 -11.69 16.53 -11.97
CA SER A 136 -12.14 16.28 -10.59
C SER A 136 -11.42 15.07 -9.99
N MET A 137 -11.36 15.01 -8.65
CA MET A 137 -10.82 13.84 -7.94
C MET A 137 -11.57 12.56 -8.32
N THR A 138 -12.91 12.61 -8.41
CA THR A 138 -13.73 11.47 -8.84
C THR A 138 -13.32 10.96 -10.21
N SER A 139 -13.03 11.86 -11.17
CA SER A 139 -12.55 11.49 -12.49
C SER A 139 -11.13 10.90 -12.43
N ALA A 140 -10.25 11.45 -11.58
CA ALA A 140 -8.91 10.92 -11.37
C ALA A 140 -8.95 9.49 -10.79
N LEU A 141 -9.75 9.27 -9.75
CA LEU A 141 -9.99 7.95 -9.16
C LEU A 141 -10.59 6.99 -10.18
N GLY A 142 -11.61 7.42 -10.93
CA GLY A 142 -12.22 6.61 -11.98
C GLY A 142 -11.19 6.12 -13.01
N GLN A 143 -10.26 6.98 -13.42
CA GLN A 143 -9.18 6.59 -14.33
C GLN A 143 -8.16 5.68 -13.63
N GLY A 144 -7.68 6.04 -12.44
CA GLY A 144 -6.65 5.30 -11.72
C GLY A 144 -7.05 3.88 -11.35
N LEU A 145 -8.29 3.68 -10.89
CA LEU A 145 -8.81 2.37 -10.48
C LEU A 145 -8.96 1.39 -11.66
N GLN A 146 -9.08 1.90 -12.89
CA GLN A 146 -9.21 1.07 -14.09
C GLN A 146 -7.86 0.72 -14.74
N MET A 147 -6.79 1.42 -14.36
CA MET A 147 -5.47 1.25 -14.97
C MET A 147 -4.67 0.17 -14.23
N PRO A 148 -3.90 -0.67 -14.95
CA PRO A 148 -3.00 -1.61 -14.31
C PRO A 148 -1.92 -0.86 -13.52
N GLY A 149 -1.48 -1.44 -12.41
CA GLY A 149 -0.36 -0.94 -11.64
C GLY A 149 0.96 -1.09 -12.38
N ILE A 150 2.00 -0.42 -11.87
CA ILE A 150 3.33 -0.44 -12.52
C ILE A 150 3.96 -1.84 -12.57
N SER A 151 3.52 -2.77 -11.72
CA SER A 151 3.98 -4.16 -11.70
C SER A 151 3.58 -4.97 -12.94
N GLY A 152 2.71 -4.42 -13.80
CA GLY A 152 2.11 -5.14 -14.92
C GLY A 152 0.88 -5.96 -14.53
N MET A 153 0.44 -5.91 -13.26
CA MET A 153 -0.81 -6.50 -12.79
C MET A 153 -1.79 -5.41 -12.37
N SER A 154 -3.06 -5.78 -12.13
CA SER A 154 -4.05 -4.85 -11.56
C SER A 154 -3.63 -4.38 -10.17
N ASN A 155 -4.03 -3.15 -9.84
CA ASN A 155 -4.08 -2.72 -8.44
C ASN A 155 -5.22 -3.50 -7.77
N ASN A 156 -4.98 -4.05 -6.57
CA ASN A 156 -5.99 -4.77 -5.81
C ASN A 156 -6.41 -4.03 -4.54
N SER A 157 -5.75 -2.91 -4.19
CA SER A 157 -6.16 -2.11 -3.04
C SER A 157 -6.12 -0.61 -3.36
N LEU A 158 -7.09 0.13 -2.85
CA LEU A 158 -7.12 1.60 -2.86
C LEU A 158 -6.80 2.11 -1.45
N LEU A 159 -5.79 2.97 -1.33
CA LEU A 159 -5.47 3.72 -0.12
C LEU A 159 -5.87 5.18 -0.27
N LEU A 160 -6.87 5.60 0.51
CA LEU A 160 -7.25 6.99 0.69
C LEU A 160 -6.97 7.44 2.12
N GLU A 161 -6.92 8.76 2.32
CA GLU A 161 -6.51 9.36 3.58
C GLU A 161 -7.26 10.64 3.88
N PHE A 162 -7.39 10.93 5.16
CA PHE A 162 -7.73 12.26 5.64
C PHE A 162 -7.07 12.52 6.99
N GLY A 163 -6.82 13.79 7.27
CA GLY A 163 -6.30 14.27 8.53
C GLY A 163 -7.44 14.50 9.52
N ARG A 164 -7.17 14.37 10.82
CA ARG A 164 -8.15 14.61 11.89
C ARG A 164 -8.80 16.01 11.84
N HIS A 165 -8.11 17.00 11.27
CA HIS A 165 -8.58 18.38 11.18
C HIS A 165 -9.22 18.72 9.83
N ASP A 166 -9.39 17.73 8.95
CA ASP A 166 -10.02 17.96 7.65
C ASP A 166 -11.51 18.25 7.77
N GLY A 167 -11.99 19.06 6.84
CA GLY A 167 -13.40 19.36 6.68
C GLY A 167 -14.19 18.18 6.11
N PRO A 168 -15.53 18.27 6.14
CA PRO A 168 -16.41 17.23 5.61
C PRO A 168 -16.21 16.97 4.10
N GLU A 169 -15.74 17.95 3.31
CA GLU A 169 -15.57 17.75 1.86
C GLU A 169 -14.52 16.68 1.54
N VAL A 170 -13.43 16.64 2.30
CA VAL A 170 -12.39 15.61 2.17
C VAL A 170 -12.94 14.24 2.52
N ILE A 171 -13.76 14.14 3.56
CA ILE A 171 -14.35 12.88 4.00
C ILE A 171 -15.34 12.38 2.94
N GLU A 172 -16.14 13.27 2.35
CA GLU A 172 -17.03 12.94 1.24
C GLU A 172 -16.26 12.45 0.00
N GLU A 173 -15.13 13.08 -0.33
CA GLU A 173 -14.21 12.62 -1.37
C GLU A 173 -13.71 11.19 -1.08
N VAL A 174 -13.28 10.93 0.15
CA VAL A 174 -12.83 9.60 0.59
C VAL A 174 -13.95 8.58 0.44
N VAL A 175 -15.14 8.86 0.96
CA VAL A 175 -16.31 7.97 0.85
C VAL A 175 -16.65 7.68 -0.61
N GLY A 176 -16.66 8.70 -1.46
CA GLY A 176 -16.88 8.55 -2.90
C GLY A 176 -15.87 7.62 -3.55
N GLY A 177 -14.57 7.81 -3.26
CA GLY A 177 -13.51 6.97 -3.80
C GLY A 177 -13.56 5.51 -3.31
N ILE A 178 -13.83 5.30 -2.02
CA ILE A 178 -14.01 3.97 -1.44
C ILE A 178 -15.21 3.24 -2.07
N LEU A 179 -16.33 3.93 -2.31
CA LEU A 179 -17.48 3.35 -3.01
C LEU A 179 -17.19 3.04 -4.49
N MET A 180 -16.30 3.81 -5.14
CA MET A 180 -15.87 3.49 -6.51
C MET A 180 -14.97 2.26 -6.57
N ALA A 181 -14.12 2.05 -5.55
CA ALA A 181 -13.19 0.92 -5.48
C ALA A 181 -13.85 -0.45 -5.27
N SER A 182 -15.08 -0.50 -4.73
CA SER A 182 -15.81 -1.77 -4.62
C SER A 182 -16.28 -2.30 -5.98
N VAL A 183 -16.45 -1.45 -6.99
CA VAL A 183 -16.87 -1.86 -8.35
C VAL A 183 -15.86 -2.82 -9.02
N PRO A 184 -14.54 -2.51 -9.04
CA PRO A 184 -13.54 -3.46 -9.52
C PRO A 184 -13.14 -4.54 -8.49
N GLY A 185 -13.77 -4.60 -7.31
CA GLY A 185 -13.43 -5.59 -6.27
C GLY A 185 -12.09 -5.33 -5.58
N MET A 186 -11.72 -4.06 -5.40
CA MET A 186 -10.46 -3.70 -4.72
C MET A 186 -10.66 -3.61 -3.21
N ASP A 187 -9.68 -4.07 -2.44
CA ASP A 187 -9.60 -3.82 -1.01
C ASP A 187 -9.50 -2.32 -0.72
N ARG A 188 -10.19 -1.88 0.33
CA ARG A 188 -10.43 -0.46 0.61
C ARG A 188 -9.79 -0.09 1.94
N LEU A 189 -8.80 0.79 1.86
CA LEU A 189 -7.99 1.24 2.99
C LEU A 189 -8.22 2.74 3.17
N VAL A 190 -8.72 3.13 4.34
CA VAL A 190 -8.86 4.55 4.71
C VAL A 190 -7.97 4.81 5.92
N LEU A 191 -6.93 5.60 5.71
CA LEU A 191 -6.06 6.06 6.76
C LEU A 191 -6.57 7.39 7.31
N ARG A 192 -7.09 7.36 8.54
CA ARG A 192 -7.25 8.58 9.32
C ARG A 192 -5.96 8.83 10.10
N HIS A 193 -5.28 9.91 9.77
CA HIS A 193 -4.02 10.24 10.46
C HIS A 193 -4.14 11.52 11.31
N GLY A 194 -3.39 11.52 12.41
CA GLY A 194 -3.26 12.67 13.30
C GLY A 194 -1.91 13.38 13.14
N ASP A 195 -1.65 14.31 14.06
CA ASP A 195 -0.39 15.06 14.13
C ASP A 195 0.76 14.24 14.74
N ASN A 196 0.48 13.03 15.23
CA ASN A 196 1.44 12.16 15.92
C ASN A 196 2.27 11.28 14.97
N PHE A 197 1.91 11.19 13.68
CA PHE A 197 2.65 10.46 12.64
C PHE A 197 3.06 9.02 13.04
N PHE A 198 2.10 8.21 13.51
CA PHE A 198 2.32 6.84 13.98
C PHE A 198 3.23 6.73 15.21
N GLY A 199 3.36 7.81 16.00
CA GLY A 199 4.02 7.81 17.30
C GLY A 199 5.43 7.23 17.30
N ALA A 200 5.67 6.29 18.22
CA ALA A 200 6.95 5.62 18.37
C ALA A 200 7.08 4.36 17.50
N ARG A 201 6.02 3.98 16.76
CA ARG A 201 5.95 2.81 15.86
C ARG A 201 6.32 1.51 16.56
N LYS A 202 5.81 1.33 17.78
CA LYS A 202 6.05 0.16 18.64
C LYS A 202 4.83 -0.74 18.80
N SER A 203 3.64 -0.24 18.51
CA SER A 203 2.41 -0.97 18.79
C SER A 203 1.37 -0.83 17.68
N ILE A 204 0.96 -1.98 17.13
CA ILE A 204 -0.15 -2.07 16.18
C ILE A 204 -1.26 -2.87 16.85
N HIS A 205 -2.45 -2.29 16.96
CA HIS A 205 -3.62 -2.97 17.52
C HIS A 205 -4.58 -3.33 16.39
N VAL A 206 -4.96 -4.60 16.30
CA VAL A 206 -5.92 -5.10 15.30
C VAL A 206 -7.19 -5.53 16.01
N TRP A 207 -8.33 -4.95 15.65
CA TRP A 207 -9.63 -5.30 16.23
C TRP A 207 -10.46 -6.14 15.28
N LEU A 208 -10.64 -7.40 15.64
CA LEU A 208 -11.43 -8.35 14.88
C LEU A 208 -12.91 -8.25 15.27
N THR A 209 -13.76 -8.04 14.27
CA THR A 209 -15.21 -8.17 14.38
C THR A 209 -15.63 -9.54 13.84
N TRP A 210 -16.56 -10.21 14.52
CA TRP A 210 -16.99 -11.57 14.13
C TRP A 210 -17.81 -11.62 12.85
N HIS A 211 -18.43 -10.50 12.47
CA HIS A 211 -19.26 -10.43 11.28
C HIS A 211 -18.44 -10.42 9.97
N ASP A 212 -17.13 -10.21 10.07
CA ASP A 212 -16.29 -10.00 8.88
C ASP A 212 -14.92 -10.70 8.98
N PRO A 213 -14.88 -12.02 8.70
CA PRO A 213 -13.64 -12.76 8.65
C PRO A 213 -12.71 -12.32 7.50
N GLN A 214 -13.23 -11.67 6.45
CA GLN A 214 -12.43 -11.22 5.31
C GLN A 214 -11.56 -10.02 5.72
N ASN A 215 -12.16 -9.06 6.42
CA ASN A 215 -11.44 -7.95 7.02
C ASN A 215 -10.37 -8.43 8.01
N ALA A 216 -10.66 -9.45 8.80
CA ALA A 216 -9.70 -10.02 9.75
C ALA A 216 -8.40 -10.46 9.05
N ASN A 217 -8.52 -11.22 7.95
CA ASN A 217 -7.37 -11.72 7.20
C ASN A 217 -6.51 -10.59 6.65
N LEU A 218 -7.13 -9.62 5.98
CA LEU A 218 -6.42 -8.49 5.40
C LEU A 218 -5.75 -7.64 6.47
N MET A 219 -6.44 -7.27 7.56
CA MET A 219 -5.85 -6.48 8.64
C MET A 219 -4.65 -7.17 9.28
N ILE A 220 -4.76 -8.47 9.56
CA ILE A 220 -3.67 -9.28 10.09
C ILE A 220 -2.48 -9.25 9.13
N LEU A 221 -2.71 -9.51 7.84
CA LEU A 221 -1.69 -9.53 6.81
C LEU A 221 -0.98 -8.16 6.69
N LEU A 222 -1.75 -7.07 6.63
CA LEU A 222 -1.22 -5.70 6.61
C LEU A 222 -0.37 -5.42 7.85
N SER A 223 -0.82 -5.85 9.04
CA SER A 223 -0.06 -5.65 10.28
C SER A 223 1.31 -6.34 10.24
N TYR A 224 1.39 -7.56 9.68
CA TYR A 224 2.64 -8.28 9.52
C TYR A 224 3.53 -7.72 8.41
N ILE A 225 2.94 -7.20 7.33
CA ILE A 225 3.69 -6.46 6.30
C ILE A 225 4.37 -5.25 6.92
N LEU A 226 3.65 -4.48 7.75
CA LEU A 226 4.22 -3.34 8.47
C LEU A 226 5.36 -3.77 9.41
N LEU A 227 5.20 -4.83 10.18
CA LEU A 227 6.27 -5.38 11.04
C LEU A 227 7.53 -5.79 10.25
N GLY A 228 7.39 -6.12 8.97
CA GLY A 228 8.52 -6.43 8.09
C GLY A 228 9.37 -5.22 7.72
N HIS A 229 8.86 -4.00 7.90
CA HIS A 229 9.55 -2.76 7.58
C HIS A 229 10.49 -2.32 8.73
N LYS A 230 11.65 -1.78 8.36
CA LYS A 230 12.69 -1.30 9.33
C LYS A 230 12.17 -0.26 10.33
N ASP A 231 11.22 0.58 9.93
CA ASP A 231 10.69 1.64 10.82
C ASP A 231 9.78 1.09 11.92
N TRP A 232 9.30 -0.15 11.77
CA TRP A 232 8.49 -0.89 12.73
C TRP A 232 9.30 -2.02 13.38
N GLU A 233 10.64 -1.95 13.31
CA GLU A 233 11.51 -2.95 13.92
C GLU A 233 11.29 -3.01 15.44
N GLY A 234 10.96 -4.20 15.93
CA GLY A 234 10.65 -4.42 17.35
C GLY A 234 9.26 -3.96 17.77
N ALA A 235 8.39 -3.59 16.83
CA ALA A 235 6.99 -3.35 17.13
C ALA A 235 6.24 -4.66 17.45
N GLU A 236 5.19 -4.54 18.27
CA GLU A 236 4.31 -5.64 18.65
C GLU A 236 2.93 -5.47 18.03
N VAL A 237 2.40 -6.55 17.46
CA VAL A 237 1.00 -6.63 17.01
C VAL A 237 0.16 -7.28 18.11
N SER A 238 -0.85 -6.56 18.59
CA SER A 238 -1.86 -7.09 19.52
C SER A 238 -3.18 -7.26 18.80
N ILE A 239 -3.71 -8.48 18.79
CA ILE A 239 -4.97 -8.81 18.14
C ILE A 239 -6.04 -8.97 19.20
N PHE A 240 -7.11 -8.20 19.07
CA PHE A 240 -8.24 -8.19 20.00
C PHE A 240 -9.49 -8.68 19.31
N ALA A 241 -10.25 -9.53 20.02
CA ALA A 241 -11.54 -10.00 19.56
C ALA A 241 -12.54 -9.82 20.72
N ALA A 242 -13.58 -9.01 20.53
CA ALA A 242 -14.54 -8.71 21.59
C ALA A 242 -15.89 -9.38 21.32
N TYR A 243 -16.38 -10.18 22.27
CA TYR A 243 -17.62 -10.96 22.13
C TYR A 243 -18.49 -10.89 23.37
N PRO A 244 -19.83 -10.93 23.22
CA PRO A 244 -20.73 -11.09 24.35
C PRO A 244 -20.32 -12.28 25.22
N GLN A 245 -20.34 -12.12 26.55
CA GLN A 245 -19.84 -13.15 27.48
C GLN A 245 -20.42 -14.55 27.24
N ALA A 246 -21.69 -14.63 26.82
CA ALA A 246 -22.37 -15.88 26.51
C ALA A 246 -21.76 -16.62 25.30
N GLU A 247 -21.19 -15.90 24.34
CA GLU A 247 -20.68 -16.43 23.07
C GLU A 247 -19.16 -16.66 23.09
N VAL A 248 -18.43 -16.12 24.08
CA VAL A 248 -16.95 -16.14 24.13
C VAL A 248 -16.35 -17.52 23.91
N ARG A 249 -16.96 -18.57 24.46
CA ARG A 249 -16.44 -19.94 24.31
C ARG A 249 -16.58 -20.44 22.88
N GLU A 250 -17.78 -20.32 22.31
CA GLU A 250 -18.08 -20.72 20.92
C GLU A 250 -17.21 -19.92 19.94
N ARG A 251 -17.16 -18.60 20.08
CA ARG A 251 -16.36 -17.72 19.20
C ARG A 251 -14.87 -17.96 19.29
N ARG A 252 -14.36 -18.35 20.47
CA ARG A 252 -12.96 -18.75 20.62
C ARG A 252 -12.67 -20.06 19.88
N GLU A 253 -13.59 -21.02 19.92
CA GLU A 253 -13.47 -22.26 19.17
C GLU A 253 -13.48 -21.98 17.66
N GLU A 254 -14.35 -21.09 17.16
CA GLU A 254 -14.39 -20.65 15.75
C GLU A 254 -13.08 -19.99 15.29
N ILE A 255 -12.51 -19.05 16.07
CA ILE A 255 -11.21 -18.44 15.72
C ILE A 255 -10.11 -19.49 15.68
N ASN A 256 -10.07 -20.40 16.66
CA ASN A 256 -9.06 -21.44 16.71
C ASN A 256 -9.19 -22.40 15.51
N GLU A 257 -10.41 -22.73 15.10
CA GLU A 257 -10.67 -23.51 13.89
C GLU A 257 -10.13 -22.77 12.66
N MET A 258 -10.49 -21.50 12.47
CA MET A 258 -9.99 -20.67 11.37
C MET A 258 -8.45 -20.57 11.34
N ILE A 259 -7.80 -20.50 12.50
CA ILE A 259 -6.34 -20.53 12.62
C ILE A 259 -5.80 -21.91 12.19
N SER A 260 -6.40 -22.99 12.69
CA SER A 260 -5.95 -24.36 12.41
C SER A 260 -6.13 -24.77 10.94
N GLU A 261 -7.15 -24.24 10.28
CA GLU A 261 -7.41 -24.42 8.85
C GLU A 261 -6.54 -23.52 7.97
N GLY A 262 -5.69 -22.67 8.57
CA GLY A 262 -4.85 -21.71 7.84
C GLY A 262 -5.62 -20.52 7.26
N ARG A 263 -6.91 -20.37 7.58
CA ARG A 263 -7.72 -19.21 7.14
C ARG A 263 -7.31 -17.92 7.83
N LEU A 264 -6.82 -17.99 9.08
CA LEU A 264 -6.23 -16.86 9.80
C LEU A 264 -4.74 -17.09 10.03
N LEU A 265 -3.89 -16.22 9.49
CA LEU A 265 -2.43 -16.36 9.50
C LEU A 265 -1.79 -15.88 10.81
N ILE A 266 -2.24 -16.41 11.95
CA ILE A 266 -1.79 -16.00 13.30
C ILE A 266 -1.66 -17.20 14.23
N SER A 267 -0.90 -17.04 15.31
CA SER A 267 -0.92 -18.00 16.41
C SER A 267 -2.08 -17.72 17.35
N GLU A 268 -2.73 -18.77 17.88
CA GLU A 268 -3.76 -18.67 18.93
C GLU A 268 -3.31 -17.81 20.13
N LYS A 269 -2.01 -17.82 20.44
CA LYS A 269 -1.44 -17.06 21.57
C LYS A 269 -1.48 -15.55 21.38
N ASN A 270 -1.61 -15.09 20.13
CA ASN A 270 -1.61 -13.67 19.79
C ASN A 270 -3.00 -13.04 19.85
N VAL A 271 -4.07 -13.86 19.97
CA VAL A 271 -5.45 -13.39 20.04
C VAL A 271 -5.90 -13.22 21.49
N ARG A 272 -6.23 -11.98 21.85
CA ARG A 272 -6.84 -11.63 23.13
C ARG A 272 -8.36 -11.53 22.97
N VAL A 273 -9.06 -12.58 23.39
CA VAL A 273 -10.53 -12.57 23.43
C VAL A 273 -10.99 -11.81 24.68
N ILE A 274 -11.81 -10.78 24.48
CA ILE A 274 -12.36 -9.92 25.53
C ILE A 274 -13.86 -10.22 25.67
N PRO A 275 -14.30 -10.75 26.83
CA PRO A 275 -15.72 -10.85 27.13
C PRO A 275 -16.31 -9.45 27.28
N THR A 276 -17.41 -9.18 26.58
CA THR A 276 -18.21 -7.97 26.76
C THR A 276 -19.48 -8.32 27.51
N ASP A 277 -19.73 -7.59 28.57
CA ASP A 277 -21.05 -7.55 29.20
C ASP A 277 -21.78 -6.49 28.37
N GLY A 278 -22.85 -6.84 27.63
CA GLY A 278 -23.51 -6.01 26.60
C GLY A 278 -23.94 -4.58 26.97
N THR A 279 -23.55 -4.13 28.16
CA THR A 279 -23.48 -2.76 28.69
C THR A 279 -22.31 -1.91 28.20
N ILE A 280 -21.17 -2.48 27.78
CA ILE A 280 -20.01 -1.70 27.29
C ILE A 280 -20.14 -1.52 25.78
N ASP A 281 -20.22 -0.25 25.37
CA ASP A 281 -20.14 0.14 23.97
C ASP A 281 -18.79 -0.31 23.37
N PHE A 282 -18.84 -1.04 22.25
CA PHE A 282 -17.66 -1.56 21.57
C PHE A 282 -16.66 -0.42 21.28
N GLU A 283 -17.17 0.74 20.87
CA GLU A 283 -16.35 1.91 20.56
C GLU A 283 -15.52 2.36 21.77
N ARG A 284 -16.15 2.45 22.94
CA ARG A 284 -15.47 2.80 24.20
C ARG A 284 -14.46 1.74 24.64
N LEU A 285 -14.74 0.46 24.38
CA LEU A 285 -13.80 -0.61 24.70
C LEU A 285 -12.52 -0.49 23.85
N VAL A 286 -12.67 -0.23 22.55
CA VAL A 286 -11.54 -0.03 21.64
C VAL A 286 -10.69 1.15 22.09
N GLU A 287 -11.31 2.30 22.36
CA GLU A 287 -10.63 3.51 22.81
C GLU A 287 -9.88 3.31 24.13
N ALA A 288 -10.55 2.74 25.14
CA ALA A 288 -9.96 2.52 26.45
C ALA A 288 -8.73 1.59 26.43
N ARG A 289 -8.62 0.73 25.41
CA ARG A 289 -7.52 -0.25 25.27
C ARG A 289 -6.45 0.18 24.28
N SER A 290 -6.79 1.05 23.33
CA SER A 290 -5.93 1.34 22.16
C SER A 290 -5.61 2.82 21.97
N SER A 291 -5.98 3.71 22.90
CA SER A 291 -5.65 5.15 22.83
C SER A 291 -4.14 5.43 22.73
N GLU A 292 -3.31 4.57 23.32
CA GLU A 292 -1.84 4.67 23.27
C GLU A 292 -1.20 3.88 22.14
N ALA A 293 -1.98 3.17 21.33
CA ALA A 293 -1.44 2.44 20.19
C ALA A 293 -0.91 3.41 19.12
N ASP A 294 0.16 3.02 18.44
CA ASP A 294 0.74 3.82 17.36
C ASP A 294 -0.07 3.70 16.06
N LEU A 295 -0.75 2.56 15.85
CA LEU A 295 -1.70 2.34 14.77
C LEU A 295 -2.81 1.39 15.23
N VAL A 296 -4.06 1.72 14.95
CA VAL A 296 -5.21 0.83 15.17
C VAL A 296 -5.83 0.44 13.84
N MET A 297 -6.02 -0.85 13.59
CA MET A 297 -6.71 -1.37 12.41
C MET A 297 -8.10 -1.87 12.80
N ILE A 298 -9.13 -1.39 12.08
CA ILE A 298 -10.53 -1.72 12.34
C ILE A 298 -11.23 -2.02 11.01
N GLY A 299 -12.00 -3.11 10.96
CA GLY A 299 -12.84 -3.44 9.81
C GLY A 299 -14.07 -2.53 9.71
N PHE A 300 -14.49 -2.19 8.49
CA PHE A 300 -15.79 -1.55 8.25
C PHE A 300 -16.59 -2.32 7.21
N GLU A 301 -17.92 -2.16 7.27
CA GLU A 301 -18.85 -2.84 6.36
C GLU A 301 -19.51 -1.86 5.40
N ASP A 302 -19.81 -2.36 4.19
CA ASP A 302 -20.53 -1.63 3.15
C ASP A 302 -21.93 -1.17 3.58
N SER A 303 -22.61 -2.00 4.37
CA SER A 303 -23.92 -1.72 4.93
C SER A 303 -23.89 -0.46 5.81
N ARG A 304 -22.92 -0.38 6.72
CA ARG A 304 -22.70 0.73 7.64
C ARG A 304 -22.25 1.98 6.87
N LEU A 305 -21.34 1.83 5.91
CA LEU A 305 -20.86 2.95 5.08
C LEU A 305 -22.01 3.59 4.28
N ARG A 306 -22.90 2.80 3.68
CA ARG A 306 -24.05 3.33 2.92
C ARG A 306 -25.09 4.03 3.79
N LEU A 307 -25.23 3.62 5.06
CA LEU A 307 -26.19 4.20 6.00
C LEU A 307 -25.66 5.46 6.68
N LYS A 308 -24.40 5.44 7.13
CA LYS A 308 -23.79 6.51 7.93
C LYS A 308 -22.84 7.42 7.14
N GLY A 309 -22.48 7.06 5.91
CA GLY A 309 -21.52 7.82 5.10
C GLY A 309 -20.17 8.00 5.81
N GLY A 310 -19.64 9.23 5.78
CA GLY A 310 -18.34 9.57 6.35
C GLY A 310 -18.24 9.45 7.87
N GLU A 311 -19.36 9.40 8.59
CA GLU A 311 -19.35 9.28 10.05
C GLU A 311 -18.64 7.99 10.53
N VAL A 312 -18.66 6.92 9.72
CA VAL A 312 -17.95 5.66 10.03
C VAL A 312 -16.47 5.88 10.27
N PHE A 313 -15.84 6.79 9.51
CA PHE A 313 -14.42 7.07 9.64
C PHE A 313 -14.10 8.08 10.75
N LEU A 314 -15.13 8.72 11.31
CA LEU A 314 -15.03 9.62 12.46
C LEU A 314 -15.23 8.91 13.80
N ASP A 315 -15.66 7.65 13.78
CA ASP A 315 -15.75 6.79 14.97
C ASP A 315 -14.38 6.71 15.69
N TYR A 316 -14.39 6.43 16.99
CA TYR A 316 -13.19 6.33 17.82
C TYR A 316 -12.32 7.61 17.89
N PRO A 317 -12.87 8.78 18.26
CA PRO A 317 -12.13 10.05 18.30
C PRO A 317 -10.91 10.07 19.23
N GLU A 318 -10.86 9.22 20.27
CA GLU A 318 -9.71 9.18 21.19
C GLU A 318 -8.51 8.44 20.59
N LEU A 319 -8.71 7.67 19.52
CA LEU A 319 -7.61 7.00 18.82
C LEU A 319 -6.80 8.01 18.01
N ARG A 320 -5.49 7.72 17.91
CA ARG A 320 -4.54 8.51 17.12
C ARG A 320 -4.70 8.16 15.63
N ASP A 321 -3.78 7.37 15.10
CA ASP A 321 -3.81 6.93 13.71
C ASP A 321 -4.64 5.64 13.58
N VAL A 322 -5.63 5.66 12.69
CA VAL A 322 -6.56 4.55 12.48
C VAL A 322 -6.60 4.18 11.00
N LEU A 323 -6.42 2.90 10.72
CA LEU A 323 -6.64 2.32 9.41
C LEU A 323 -7.98 1.59 9.41
N PHE A 324 -8.94 2.13 8.67
CA PHE A 324 -10.19 1.45 8.39
C PHE A 324 -10.00 0.55 7.16
N VAL A 325 -10.37 -0.72 7.28
CA VAL A 325 -10.13 -1.74 6.26
C VAL A 325 -11.44 -2.39 5.83
N SER A 326 -11.64 -2.54 4.52
CA SER A 326 -12.67 -3.40 3.96
C SER A 326 -12.09 -4.25 2.83
N ALA A 327 -12.07 -5.57 3.01
CA ALA A 327 -11.65 -6.54 2.02
C ALA A 327 -12.83 -6.88 1.08
N GLU A 328 -12.57 -7.04 -0.21
CA GLU A 328 -13.58 -7.45 -1.20
C GLU A 328 -13.46 -8.92 -1.61
N GLU A 329 -12.23 -9.46 -1.61
CA GLU A 329 -11.97 -10.86 -1.94
C GLU A 329 -11.36 -11.62 -0.76
N PRO A 330 -11.71 -12.91 -0.59
CA PRO A 330 -11.07 -13.76 0.41
C PRO A 330 -9.60 -13.96 0.05
N ILE A 331 -8.70 -13.48 0.92
CA ILE A 331 -7.26 -13.63 0.75
C ILE A 331 -6.86 -15.06 1.15
N PHE A 332 -6.37 -15.83 0.18
CA PHE A 332 -5.66 -17.08 0.39
C PHE A 332 -4.16 -16.84 0.16
N ILE A 333 -3.32 -17.31 1.07
CA ILE A 333 -1.87 -17.38 0.88
C ILE A 333 -1.52 -18.86 0.92
N ASP A 334 -1.08 -19.41 -0.21
CA ASP A 334 -0.63 -20.80 -0.33
C ASP A 334 0.74 -21.05 0.32
#